data_AF-A0A9Q0LVW6-F1
#
_entry.id   AF-A0A9Q0LVW6-F1
#
_cell.length_a   1.000
_cell.length_b   1.000
_cell.length_c   1.000
_cell.angle_alpha   90.00
_cell.angle_beta   90.00
_cell.angle_gamma   90.00
#
_symmetry.space_group_name_H-M   'P 1'
#
loop_
_entity.id
_entity.type
_entity.pdbx_description
1 polymer ?
#
loop_
_entity_poly.entity_id
_entity_poly.type
_entity_poly.pdbx_seq_one_letter_code
_entity_poly.pdbx_strand_id
1 'polypeptide(L)'
;MTLEKAEEITTLFSSSLGIVSSLIIIIIFIYFKEYRLFYRKLVFILSIYDFFQSLSFLLPGKSNQTVCKIQALMTIIFGTIPSFWSAVISLVSYFKIVKEFTDQRLNKIQNLIHLFVLIPVVILVAVHLSFYDVNSSKTYWCSTENQVVLITFYLFVWIYGITCLVFYIITIVQLKRLFKLVSKGYYSANISQPNQFWIQVRMSLIPLVEFIVIIPATIGRLRDIINPSCSDIPTLDILHSILSISQGFWDFLIFIVFDPEIRKKIRDCCSSNQFEKYDSGFDIQSYQSKMQADLFIDDELDHKI
;
A
#
# COMPACT_ATOMS: atom_id res chain seq x y z
N MET A 1 4.88 3.64 -35.28
CA MET A 1 5.43 3.27 -33.96
C MET A 1 5.48 1.75 -33.92
N THR A 2 6.66 1.15 -33.76
CA THR A 2 6.75 -0.31 -33.58
C THR A 2 6.20 -0.67 -32.20
N LEU A 3 5.67 -1.88 -32.07
CA LEU A 3 5.01 -2.32 -30.86
C LEU A 3 5.90 -2.27 -29.62
N GLU A 4 7.13 -2.75 -29.77
CA GLU A 4 8.17 -2.71 -28.74
C GLU A 4 8.45 -1.27 -28.26
N LYS A 5 8.41 -0.27 -29.14
CA LYS A 5 8.56 1.14 -28.75
C LYS A 5 7.39 1.66 -27.93
N ALA A 6 6.18 1.17 -28.19
CA ALA A 6 5.01 1.56 -27.41
C ALA A 6 5.09 0.98 -25.98
N GLU A 7 5.52 -0.28 -25.86
CA GLU A 7 5.78 -0.90 -24.56
C GLU A 7 6.89 -0.17 -23.80
N GLU A 8 8.03 0.10 -24.44
CA GLU A 8 9.14 0.86 -23.86
C GLU A 8 8.69 2.22 -23.31
N ILE A 9 8.03 3.04 -24.14
CA ILE A 9 7.55 4.38 -23.72
C ILE A 9 6.58 4.25 -22.54
N THR A 10 5.67 3.27 -22.59
CA THR A 10 4.67 3.07 -21.54
C THR A 10 5.31 2.61 -20.24
N THR A 11 6.24 1.66 -20.29
CA THR A 11 7.00 1.18 -19.13
C THR A 11 7.76 2.34 -18.51
N LEU A 12 8.54 3.10 -19.29
CA LEU A 12 9.32 4.24 -18.79
C LEU A 12 8.45 5.31 -18.14
N PHE A 13 7.32 5.64 -18.77
CA PHE A 13 6.36 6.61 -18.21
C PHE A 13 5.76 6.11 -16.88
N SER A 14 5.33 4.84 -16.85
CA SER A 14 4.70 4.24 -15.67
C SER A 14 5.68 4.10 -14.50
N SER A 15 6.93 3.71 -14.78
CA SER A 15 8.01 3.66 -13.79
C SER A 15 8.36 5.04 -13.26
N SER A 16 8.44 6.06 -14.13
CA SER A 16 8.72 7.43 -13.70
C SER A 16 7.63 7.96 -12.79
N LEU A 17 6.36 7.71 -13.15
CA LEU A 17 5.21 8.09 -12.34
C LEU A 17 5.22 7.36 -10.98
N GLY A 18 5.53 6.06 -10.96
CA GLY A 18 5.67 5.26 -9.75
C GLY A 18 6.76 5.80 -8.83
N ILE A 19 7.95 6.11 -9.36
CA ILE A 19 9.07 6.69 -8.60
C ILE A 19 8.68 8.01 -7.95
N VAL A 20 8.15 8.95 -8.74
CA VAL A 20 7.78 10.28 -8.24
C VAL A 20 6.71 10.16 -7.15
N SER A 21 5.69 9.33 -7.38
CA SER A 21 4.59 9.14 -6.44
C SER A 21 5.06 8.53 -5.11
N SER A 22 5.88 7.47 -5.18
CA SER A 22 6.45 6.83 -3.99
C SER A 22 7.37 7.76 -3.21
N LEU A 23 8.19 8.56 -3.89
CA LEU A 23 9.05 9.55 -3.25
C LEU A 23 8.23 10.61 -2.50
N ILE A 24 7.12 11.08 -3.08
CA ILE A 24 6.24 12.05 -2.42
C ILE A 24 5.69 11.47 -1.11
N ILE A 25 5.23 10.20 -1.10
CA ILE A 25 4.75 9.54 0.12
C ILE A 25 5.86 9.43 1.17
N ILE A 26 7.06 8.98 0.76
CA ILE A 26 8.23 8.85 1.63
C ILE A 26 8.59 10.20 2.28
N ILE A 27 8.66 11.28 1.49
CA ILE A 27 9.00 12.63 1.95
C ILE A 27 7.96 13.12 2.97
N ILE A 28 6.67 12.99 2.67
CA ILE A 28 5.58 13.41 3.56
C ILE A 28 5.65 12.63 4.88
N PHE A 29 5.85 11.32 4.82
CA PHE A 29 5.93 10.49 6.01
C PHE A 29 7.13 10.85 6.92
N ILE A 30 8.28 11.17 6.32
CA ILE A 30 9.48 11.59 7.07
C ILE A 30 9.26 12.97 7.71
N TYR A 31 8.76 13.93 6.93
CA TYR A 31 8.63 15.33 7.35
C TYR A 31 7.55 15.52 8.43
N PHE A 32 6.36 14.92 8.25
CA PHE A 32 5.26 15.11 9.17
C PHE A 32 5.18 13.99 10.23
N LYS A 33 5.87 14.20 11.37
CA LYS A 33 5.90 13.25 12.50
C LYS A 33 4.51 12.87 13.03
N GLU A 34 3.55 13.79 12.94
CA GLU A 34 2.15 13.60 13.36
C GLU A 34 1.44 12.46 12.60
N TYR A 35 1.94 12.07 11.41
CA TYR A 35 1.31 11.08 10.54
C TYR A 35 1.85 9.66 10.72
N ARG A 36 2.73 9.42 11.70
CA ARG A 36 3.37 8.11 11.96
C ARG A 36 2.47 7.11 12.67
N LEU A 37 1.21 7.04 12.24
CA LEU A 37 0.23 6.03 12.65
C LEU A 37 0.61 4.66 12.09
N PHE A 38 0.15 3.59 12.73
CA PHE A 38 0.47 2.22 12.32
C PHE A 38 0.16 1.93 10.85
N TYR A 39 -1.04 2.27 10.36
CA TYR A 39 -1.40 2.03 8.96
C TYR A 39 -0.60 2.89 7.98
N ARG A 40 -0.32 4.15 8.34
CA ARG A 40 0.50 5.03 7.51
C ARG A 40 1.96 4.56 7.45
N LYS A 41 2.47 3.89 8.50
CA LYS A 41 3.78 3.19 8.46
C LYS A 41 3.79 2.03 7.46
N LEU A 42 2.70 1.27 7.34
CA LEU A 42 2.61 0.19 6.36
C LEU A 42 2.66 0.74 4.93
N VAL A 43 1.91 1.81 4.64
CA VAL A 43 1.97 2.47 3.33
C VAL A 43 3.37 3.04 3.05
N PHE A 44 4.01 3.65 4.05
CA PHE A 44 5.41 4.09 3.91
C PHE A 44 6.36 2.94 3.53
N ILE A 45 6.20 1.76 4.15
CA ILE A 45 7.00 0.58 3.80
C ILE A 45 6.71 0.15 2.37
N LEU A 46 5.44 0.07 1.95
CA LEU A 46 5.03 -0.26 0.58
C LEU A 46 5.69 0.69 -0.43
N SER A 47 5.62 2.00 -0.19
CA SER A 47 6.20 3.01 -1.09
C SER A 47 7.70 2.86 -1.29
N ILE A 48 8.45 2.37 -0.29
CA ILE A 48 9.88 2.07 -0.46
C ILE A 48 10.07 0.92 -1.46
N TYR A 49 9.31 -0.17 -1.32
CA TYR A 49 9.40 -1.29 -2.25
C TYR A 49 8.92 -0.91 -3.66
N ASP A 50 7.82 -0.16 -3.77
CA ASP A 50 7.31 0.32 -5.06
C ASP A 50 8.29 1.25 -5.77
N PHE A 51 9.04 2.07 -5.01
CA PHE A 51 10.12 2.88 -5.56
C PHE A 51 11.19 2.01 -6.20
N PHE A 52 11.68 0.98 -5.50
CA PHE A 52 12.70 0.07 -6.03
C PHE A 52 12.17 -0.82 -7.16
N GLN A 53 10.91 -1.22 -7.11
CA GLN A 53 10.24 -1.91 -8.22
C GLN A 53 10.21 -1.02 -9.46
N SER A 54 9.74 0.21 -9.33
CA SER A 54 9.71 1.16 -10.44
C SER A 54 11.11 1.45 -10.98
N LEU A 55 12.11 1.58 -10.10
CA LEU A 55 13.51 1.75 -10.47
C LEU A 55 14.06 0.55 -11.26
N SER A 56 13.65 -0.67 -10.92
CA SER A 56 14.10 -1.88 -11.64
C SER A 56 13.67 -1.87 -13.10
N PHE A 57 12.49 -1.34 -13.42
CA PHE A 57 12.00 -1.22 -14.79
C PHE A 57 12.66 -0.10 -15.61
N LEU A 58 13.39 0.82 -14.96
CA LEU A 58 14.24 1.81 -15.65
C LEU A 58 15.61 1.23 -16.09
N LEU A 59 16.02 0.09 -15.54
CA LEU A 59 17.29 -0.53 -15.94
C LEU A 59 17.23 -0.98 -17.40
N PRO A 60 18.29 -0.73 -18.21
CA PRO A 60 18.34 -1.16 -19.61
C PRO A 60 18.64 -2.67 -19.69
N GLY A 61 17.67 -3.52 -19.32
CA GLY A 61 17.84 -4.96 -19.18
C GLY A 61 18.40 -5.66 -20.40
N LYS A 62 17.94 -5.28 -21.61
CA LYS A 62 18.38 -5.88 -22.88
C LYS A 62 19.82 -5.54 -23.27
N SER A 63 20.47 -4.57 -22.61
CA SER A 63 21.83 -4.17 -22.96
C SER A 63 22.90 -5.20 -22.60
N ASN A 64 22.69 -5.96 -21.51
CA ASN A 64 23.67 -6.91 -20.99
C ASN A 64 22.96 -7.99 -20.17
N GLN A 65 23.35 -9.26 -20.37
CA GLN A 65 22.82 -10.41 -19.65
C GLN A 65 22.86 -10.25 -18.11
N THR A 66 23.93 -9.63 -17.58
CA THR A 66 24.06 -9.38 -16.14
C THR A 66 23.06 -8.33 -15.67
N VAL A 67 22.89 -7.24 -16.42
CA VAL A 67 21.91 -6.20 -16.11
C VAL A 67 20.50 -6.78 -16.19
N CYS A 68 20.24 -7.68 -17.14
CA CYS A 68 18.97 -8.38 -17.28
C CYS A 68 18.63 -9.25 -16.05
N LYS A 69 19.61 -10.04 -15.57
CA LYS A 69 19.46 -10.84 -14.34
C LYS A 69 19.19 -9.96 -13.12
N ILE A 70 19.91 -8.83 -12.99
CA ILE A 70 19.69 -7.89 -11.89
C ILE A 70 18.29 -7.28 -11.97
N GLN A 71 17.87 -6.84 -13.16
CA GLN A 71 16.53 -6.31 -13.37
C GLN A 71 15.47 -7.33 -12.99
N ALA A 72 15.56 -8.58 -13.49
CA ALA A 72 14.60 -9.64 -13.18
C ALA A 72 14.56 -9.99 -11.68
N LEU A 73 15.72 -9.99 -11.02
CA LEU A 73 15.80 -10.24 -9.58
C LEU A 73 15.18 -9.07 -8.77
N MET A 74 15.40 -7.84 -9.20
CA MET A 74 14.79 -6.68 -8.56
C MET A 74 13.27 -6.66 -8.77
N THR A 75 12.78 -6.91 -9.99
CA THR A 75 11.34 -6.93 -10.26
C THR A 75 10.63 -8.01 -9.46
N ILE A 76 11.22 -9.21 -9.31
CA ILE A 76 10.62 -10.27 -8.49
C ILE A 76 10.65 -9.90 -7.01
N ILE A 77 11.77 -9.43 -6.45
CA ILE A 77 11.85 -9.11 -5.01
C ILE A 77 10.94 -7.93 -4.68
N PHE A 78 11.13 -6.81 -5.37
CA PHE A 78 10.46 -5.54 -5.06
C PHE A 78 9.03 -5.50 -5.56
N GLY A 79 8.62 -6.35 -6.51
CA GLY A 79 7.21 -6.52 -6.87
C GLY A 79 6.45 -7.50 -5.99
N THR A 80 7.12 -8.49 -5.39
CA THR A 80 6.46 -9.52 -4.58
C THR A 80 6.25 -9.10 -3.13
N ILE A 81 7.23 -8.42 -2.52
CA ILE A 81 7.14 -7.99 -1.12
C ILE A 81 5.93 -7.07 -0.87
N PRO A 82 5.64 -6.04 -1.70
CA PRO A 82 4.44 -5.22 -1.58
C PRO A 82 3.15 -6.04 -1.52
N SER A 83 2.98 -7.02 -2.41
CA SER A 83 1.77 -7.85 -2.46
C SER A 83 1.50 -8.60 -1.16
N PHE A 84 2.55 -9.12 -0.53
CA PHE A 84 2.41 -9.76 0.77
C PHE A 84 2.13 -8.75 1.89
N TRP A 85 2.71 -7.54 1.83
CA TRP A 85 2.40 -6.48 2.79
C TRP A 85 0.96 -5.94 2.66
N SER A 86 0.41 -5.85 1.46
CA SER A 86 -1.00 -5.53 1.25
C SER A 86 -1.92 -6.59 1.83
N ALA A 87 -1.52 -7.87 1.78
CA ALA A 87 -2.23 -8.94 2.47
C ALA A 87 -2.24 -8.77 3.99
N VAL A 88 -1.11 -8.36 4.55
CA VAL A 88 -1.00 -8.01 5.97
C VAL A 88 -1.93 -6.85 6.32
N ILE A 89 -2.04 -5.81 5.48
CA ILE A 89 -2.98 -4.70 5.70
C ILE A 89 -4.42 -5.23 5.81
N SER A 90 -4.86 -6.08 4.87
CA SER A 90 -6.21 -6.66 4.90
C SER A 90 -6.44 -7.51 6.16
N LEU A 91 -5.46 -8.33 6.54
CA LEU A 91 -5.54 -9.20 7.72
C LEU A 91 -5.58 -8.40 9.03
N VAL A 92 -4.72 -7.40 9.18
CA VAL A 92 -4.72 -6.53 10.37
C VAL A 92 -6.03 -5.75 10.46
N SER A 93 -6.56 -5.28 9.33
CA SER A 93 -7.86 -4.62 9.28
C SER A 93 -8.98 -5.53 9.75
N TYR A 94 -8.99 -6.78 9.30
CA TYR A 94 -9.92 -7.81 9.77
C TYR A 94 -9.79 -8.03 11.29
N PHE A 95 -8.57 -8.21 11.81
CA PHE A 95 -8.38 -8.43 13.25
C PHE A 95 -8.83 -7.25 14.10
N LYS A 96 -8.59 -6.00 13.67
CA LYS A 96 -9.03 -4.82 14.40
C LYS A 96 -10.55 -4.62 14.35
N ILE A 97 -11.17 -4.71 13.18
CA ILE A 97 -12.60 -4.34 13.00
C ILE A 97 -13.54 -5.49 13.35
N VAL A 98 -13.18 -6.72 13.00
CA VAL A 98 -14.07 -7.89 13.12
C VAL A 98 -13.78 -8.67 14.40
N LYS A 99 -12.51 -8.77 14.80
CA LYS A 99 -12.11 -9.50 16.02
C LYS A 99 -11.80 -8.58 17.20
N GLU A 100 -11.88 -7.26 17.01
CA GLU A 100 -11.66 -6.26 18.05
C GLU A 100 -10.32 -6.46 18.79
N PHE A 101 -9.28 -6.86 18.06
CA PHE A 101 -7.95 -7.04 18.64
C PHE A 101 -7.39 -5.71 19.11
N THR A 102 -6.89 -5.70 20.35
CA THR A 102 -6.14 -4.57 20.91
C THR A 102 -4.76 -4.47 20.26
N ASP A 103 -4.17 -3.27 20.28
CA ASP A 103 -2.82 -3.04 19.76
C ASP A 103 -1.76 -3.94 20.44
N GLN A 104 -1.92 -4.22 21.74
CA GLN A 104 -1.05 -5.15 22.47
C GLN A 104 -1.08 -6.57 21.87
N ARG A 105 -2.25 -7.05 21.45
CA ARG A 105 -2.39 -8.38 20.85
C ARG A 105 -1.79 -8.43 19.45
N LEU A 106 -1.91 -7.35 18.67
CA LEU A 106 -1.26 -7.22 17.37
C LEU A 106 0.27 -7.21 17.49
N ASN A 107 0.81 -6.51 18.49
CA ASN A 107 2.25 -6.50 18.75
C ASN A 107 2.79 -7.90 19.08
N LYS A 108 2.01 -8.73 19.79
CA LYS A 108 2.42 -10.12 20.08
C LYS A 108 2.51 -11.01 18.84
N ILE A 109 1.69 -10.75 17.82
CA ILE A 109 1.70 -11.52 16.56
C ILE A 109 2.55 -10.87 15.46
N GLN A 110 3.21 -9.74 15.75
CA GLN A 110 3.99 -8.99 14.76
C GLN A 110 5.10 -9.84 14.12
N ASN A 111 5.82 -10.64 14.91
CA ASN A 111 6.86 -11.52 14.37
C ASN A 111 6.28 -12.59 13.42
N LEU A 112 5.09 -13.12 13.74
CA LEU A 112 4.38 -14.07 12.87
C LEU A 112 3.94 -13.40 11.56
N ILE A 113 3.51 -12.14 11.62
CA ILE A 113 3.17 -11.34 10.44
C ILE A 113 4.41 -11.17 9.53
N HIS A 114 5.58 -10.85 10.10
CA HIS A 114 6.81 -10.74 9.31
C HIS A 114 7.22 -12.07 8.68
N LEU A 115 7.09 -13.19 9.39
CA LEU A 115 7.36 -14.52 8.85
C LEU A 115 6.38 -14.89 7.72
N PHE A 116 5.11 -14.54 7.87
CA PHE A 116 4.08 -14.74 6.84
C PHE A 116 4.40 -14.03 5.53
N VAL A 117 5.06 -12.87 5.60
CA VAL A 117 5.54 -12.14 4.40
C VAL A 117 6.85 -12.74 3.87
N LEU A 118 7.82 -13.00 4.74
CA LEU A 118 9.18 -13.33 4.31
C LEU A 118 9.31 -14.75 3.75
N ILE A 119 8.64 -15.74 4.34
CA ILE A 119 8.77 -17.15 3.92
C ILE A 119 8.34 -17.34 2.45
N PRO A 120 7.16 -16.88 2.00
CA PRO A 120 6.77 -16.98 0.59
C PRO A 120 7.71 -16.24 -0.35
N VAL A 121 8.18 -15.05 0.04
CA VAL A 121 9.13 -14.26 -0.76
C VAL A 121 10.43 -15.04 -0.97
N VAL A 122 11.00 -15.63 0.08
CA VAL A 122 12.23 -16.42 0.00
C VAL A 122 12.04 -17.62 -0.93
N ILE A 123 10.90 -18.32 -0.84
CA ILE A 123 10.57 -19.44 -1.72
C ILE A 123 10.49 -18.98 -3.18
N LEU A 124 9.78 -17.89 -3.45
CA LEU A 124 9.62 -17.35 -4.81
C LEU A 124 10.94 -16.89 -5.41
N VAL A 125 11.79 -16.22 -4.62
CA VAL A 125 13.13 -15.80 -5.05
C VAL A 125 14.01 -17.02 -5.31
N ALA A 126 13.98 -18.04 -4.45
CA ALA A 126 14.75 -19.26 -4.64
C ALA A 126 14.34 -19.99 -5.94
N VAL A 127 13.04 -20.17 -6.17
CA VAL A 127 12.50 -20.76 -7.41
C VAL A 127 12.91 -19.93 -8.62
N HIS A 128 12.81 -18.60 -8.55
CA HIS A 128 13.25 -17.73 -9.62
C HIS A 128 14.74 -17.94 -9.93
N LEU A 129 15.62 -17.87 -8.93
CA LEU A 129 17.06 -18.06 -9.12
C LEU A 129 17.43 -19.43 -9.70
N SER A 130 16.70 -20.50 -9.34
CA SER A 130 16.96 -21.85 -9.85
C SER A 130 16.55 -22.08 -11.29
N PHE A 131 15.51 -21.39 -11.77
CA PHE A 131 14.86 -21.68 -13.06
C PHE A 131 14.83 -20.48 -14.02
N TYR A 132 15.45 -19.36 -13.65
CA TYR A 132 15.50 -18.17 -14.50
C TYR A 132 16.35 -18.38 -15.75
N ASP A 133 15.75 -18.15 -16.92
CA ASP A 133 16.44 -18.18 -18.21
C ASP A 133 16.40 -16.80 -18.85
N VAL A 134 17.59 -16.21 -19.01
CA VAL A 134 17.77 -14.85 -19.57
C VAL A 134 17.39 -14.77 -21.04
N ASN A 135 17.51 -15.88 -21.79
CA ASN A 135 17.31 -15.89 -23.23
C ASN A 135 15.83 -15.93 -23.63
N SER A 136 14.94 -16.05 -22.64
CA SER A 136 13.51 -16.30 -22.84
C SER A 136 12.64 -15.03 -22.75
N SER A 137 13.22 -13.83 -22.79
CA SER A 137 12.46 -12.60 -22.58
C SER A 137 11.83 -12.06 -23.87
N LYS A 138 10.50 -12.19 -24.02
CA LYS A 138 9.72 -11.56 -25.11
C LYS A 138 9.41 -10.06 -24.92
N THR A 139 9.43 -9.58 -23.68
CA THR A 139 9.03 -8.20 -23.33
C THR A 139 10.19 -7.21 -23.44
N TYR A 140 9.89 -5.90 -23.39
CA TYR A 140 10.90 -4.85 -23.28
C TYR A 140 11.80 -5.01 -22.04
N TRP A 141 11.21 -5.40 -20.90
CA TRP A 141 11.94 -5.71 -19.67
C TRP A 141 12.32 -7.18 -19.57
N CYS A 142 13.26 -7.50 -18.68
CA CYS A 142 13.73 -8.85 -18.43
C CYS A 142 12.72 -9.71 -17.65
N SER A 143 12.02 -10.58 -18.37
CA SER A 143 11.10 -11.59 -17.85
C SER A 143 11.54 -12.99 -18.25
N THR A 144 11.11 -14.00 -17.48
CA THR A 144 11.29 -15.41 -17.83
C THR A 144 10.01 -15.98 -18.42
N GLU A 145 10.13 -16.88 -19.38
CA GLU A 145 9.04 -17.74 -19.86
C GLU A 145 9.00 -19.10 -19.19
N ASN A 146 9.92 -19.35 -18.24
CA ASN A 146 9.94 -20.62 -17.53
C ASN A 146 8.60 -20.84 -16.79
N GLN A 147 7.87 -21.87 -17.22
CA GLN A 147 6.54 -22.17 -16.71
C GLN A 147 6.54 -22.42 -15.20
N VAL A 148 7.58 -23.03 -14.64
CA VAL A 148 7.68 -23.30 -13.19
C VAL A 148 7.72 -21.99 -12.41
N VAL A 149 8.53 -21.03 -12.86
CA VAL A 149 8.64 -19.70 -12.22
C VAL A 149 7.31 -18.96 -12.32
N LEU A 150 6.70 -18.94 -13.51
CA LEU A 150 5.43 -18.24 -13.73
C LEU A 150 4.29 -18.85 -12.92
N ILE A 151 4.08 -20.17 -13.00
CA ILE A 151 3.02 -20.86 -12.27
C ILE A 151 3.18 -20.67 -10.77
N THR A 152 4.40 -20.83 -10.25
CA THR A 152 4.66 -20.67 -8.81
C THR A 152 4.38 -19.24 -8.37
N PHE A 153 4.85 -18.23 -9.10
CA PHE A 153 4.60 -16.83 -8.78
C PHE A 153 3.09 -16.51 -8.76
N TYR A 154 2.38 -16.77 -9.85
CA TYR A 154 0.97 -16.44 -9.94
C TYR A 154 0.10 -17.26 -8.98
N LEU A 155 0.42 -18.53 -8.72
CA LEU A 155 -0.29 -19.33 -7.74
C LEU A 155 -0.24 -18.69 -6.35
N PHE A 156 0.94 -18.27 -5.89
CA PHE A 156 1.06 -17.57 -4.60
C PHE A 156 0.32 -16.24 -4.63
N VAL A 157 0.53 -15.42 -5.65
CA VAL A 157 -0.09 -14.09 -5.72
C VAL A 157 -1.62 -14.18 -5.73
N TRP A 158 -2.21 -15.14 -6.45
CA TRP A 158 -3.67 -15.31 -6.49
C TRP A 158 -4.26 -15.91 -5.22
N ILE A 159 -3.60 -16.91 -4.61
CA ILE A 159 -4.05 -17.44 -3.30
C ILE A 159 -4.11 -16.32 -2.27
N TYR A 160 -3.06 -15.49 -2.22
CA TYR A 160 -3.01 -14.37 -1.30
C TYR A 160 -4.00 -13.28 -1.70
N GLY A 161 -4.05 -12.88 -2.97
CA GLY A 161 -4.99 -11.87 -3.47
C GLY A 161 -6.45 -12.20 -3.18
N ILE A 162 -6.87 -13.46 -3.41
CA ILE A 162 -8.22 -13.93 -3.07
C ILE A 162 -8.43 -13.89 -1.55
N THR A 163 -7.46 -14.35 -0.77
CA THR A 163 -7.53 -14.28 0.71
C THR A 163 -7.69 -12.84 1.19
N CYS A 164 -6.94 -11.90 0.60
CA CYS A 164 -7.05 -10.47 0.88
C CYS A 164 -8.43 -9.93 0.57
N LEU A 165 -8.97 -10.30 -0.59
CA LEU A 165 -10.29 -9.88 -1.06
C LEU A 165 -11.39 -10.37 -0.10
N VAL A 166 -11.30 -11.63 0.35
CA VAL A 166 -12.23 -12.19 1.34
C VAL A 166 -12.17 -11.41 2.65
N PHE A 167 -10.99 -11.20 3.22
CA PHE A 167 -10.84 -10.43 4.47
C PHE A 167 -11.31 -8.98 4.32
N TYR A 168 -11.04 -8.36 3.17
CA TYR A 168 -11.49 -7.02 2.85
C TYR A 168 -13.02 -6.95 2.80
N ILE A 169 -13.68 -7.86 2.08
CA ILE A 169 -15.15 -7.91 1.98
C ILE A 169 -15.77 -8.09 3.37
N ILE A 170 -15.26 -9.04 4.18
CA ILE A 170 -15.77 -9.27 5.53
C ILE A 170 -15.62 -8.01 6.40
N THR A 171 -14.46 -7.35 6.31
CA THR A 171 -14.18 -6.10 7.04
C THR A 171 -15.16 -5.00 6.64
N ILE A 172 -15.41 -4.80 5.34
CA ILE A 172 -16.34 -3.78 4.85
C ILE A 172 -17.80 -4.09 5.23
N VAL A 173 -18.21 -5.36 5.21
CA VAL A 173 -19.56 -5.75 5.65
C VAL A 173 -19.73 -5.46 7.14
N GLN A 174 -18.76 -5.84 7.97
CA GLN A 174 -18.81 -5.58 9.41
C GLN A 174 -18.79 -4.08 9.70
N LEU A 175 -17.96 -3.33 8.99
CA LEU A 175 -17.88 -1.88 9.05
C LEU A 175 -19.24 -1.21 8.77
N LYS A 176 -19.92 -1.61 7.69
CA LYS A 176 -21.24 -1.08 7.34
C LYS A 176 -22.29 -1.40 8.40
N ARG A 177 -22.22 -2.59 9.02
CA ARG A 177 -23.11 -2.98 10.13
C ARG A 177 -22.88 -2.10 11.36
N LEU A 178 -21.62 -1.93 11.76
CA LEU A 178 -21.25 -1.06 12.88
C LEU A 178 -21.73 0.37 12.66
N PHE A 179 -21.46 0.94 11.47
CA PHE A 179 -21.91 2.29 11.14
C PHE A 179 -23.43 2.46 11.23
N LYS A 180 -24.20 1.47 10.76
CA LYS A 180 -25.67 1.47 10.84
C LYS A 180 -26.18 1.38 12.29
N LEU A 181 -25.46 0.70 13.18
CA LEU A 181 -25.83 0.62 14.61
C LEU A 181 -25.54 1.95 15.31
N VAL A 182 -24.39 2.57 15.02
CA VAL A 182 -24.01 3.88 15.53
C VAL A 182 -24.98 4.96 15.04
N SER A 183 -25.31 4.97 13.74
CA SER A 183 -26.24 5.96 13.17
C SER A 183 -27.65 5.89 13.75
N LYS A 184 -28.03 4.74 14.31
CA LYS A 184 -29.33 4.53 14.96
C LYS A 184 -29.30 4.81 16.47
N GLY A 185 -28.15 5.18 17.04
CA GLY A 185 -28.00 5.44 18.46
C GLY A 185 -28.00 4.20 19.35
N TYR A 186 -28.00 2.99 18.79
CA TYR A 186 -27.97 1.74 19.57
C TYR A 186 -26.60 1.44 20.17
N TYR A 187 -25.55 2.05 19.62
CA TYR A 187 -24.18 1.85 20.04
C TYR A 187 -23.55 3.21 20.29
N SER A 188 -23.30 3.51 21.56
CA SER A 188 -22.39 4.58 21.98
C SER A 188 -20.99 4.11 21.66
N ALA A 189 -20.56 4.39 20.45
CA ALA A 189 -19.22 4.06 20.04
C ALA A 189 -18.27 4.97 20.84
N ASN A 190 -17.64 4.44 21.88
CA ASN A 190 -16.37 4.95 22.39
C ASN A 190 -15.32 4.74 21.30
N ILE A 191 -15.52 5.37 20.14
CA ILE A 191 -14.52 5.47 19.10
C ILE A 191 -13.53 6.46 19.69
N SER A 192 -12.62 5.92 20.46
CA SER A 192 -11.60 6.67 21.17
C SER A 192 -10.84 7.59 20.22
N GLN A 193 -10.79 7.30 18.90
CA GLN A 193 -10.28 8.18 17.85
C GLN A 193 -11.00 7.99 16.48
N PRO A 194 -12.04 8.78 16.15
CA PRO A 194 -12.80 8.61 14.90
C PRO A 194 -11.95 8.78 13.64
N ASN A 195 -10.90 9.60 13.70
CA ASN A 195 -10.00 9.81 12.58
C ASN A 195 -9.17 8.57 12.24
N GLN A 196 -8.67 7.83 13.24
CA GLN A 196 -7.88 6.61 13.01
C GLN A 196 -8.68 5.51 12.32
N PHE A 197 -9.96 5.40 12.67
CA PHE A 197 -10.87 4.43 12.08
C PHE A 197 -11.04 4.67 10.57
N TRP A 198 -11.33 5.91 10.17
CA TRP A 198 -11.49 6.25 8.75
C TRP A 198 -10.19 6.09 7.95
N ILE A 199 -9.04 6.36 8.56
CA ILE A 199 -7.73 6.10 7.95
C ILE A 199 -7.60 4.60 7.66
N GLN A 200 -7.91 3.73 8.62
CA GLN A 200 -7.84 2.28 8.43
C GLN A 200 -8.76 1.78 7.30
N VAL A 201 -9.98 2.29 7.22
CA VAL A 201 -10.92 1.93 6.15
C VAL A 201 -10.37 2.29 4.77
N ARG A 202 -9.80 3.50 4.62
CA ARG A 202 -9.20 3.95 3.36
C ARG A 202 -7.97 3.12 2.98
N MET A 203 -7.07 2.86 3.92
CA MET A 203 -5.88 2.05 3.64
C MET A 203 -6.23 0.60 3.30
N SER A 204 -7.41 0.11 3.69
CA SER A 204 -7.90 -1.21 3.28
C SER A 204 -8.29 -1.27 1.79
N LEU A 205 -8.33 -0.15 1.06
CA LEU A 205 -8.53 -0.11 -0.39
C LEU A 205 -7.28 -0.56 -1.17
N ILE A 206 -6.09 -0.43 -0.58
CA ILE A 206 -4.80 -0.78 -1.21
C ILE A 206 -4.82 -2.23 -1.75
N PRO A 207 -5.11 -3.26 -0.93
CA PRO A 207 -5.14 -4.64 -1.42
C PRO A 207 -6.21 -4.89 -2.50
N LEU A 208 -7.30 -4.12 -2.52
CA LEU A 208 -8.31 -4.23 -3.58
C LEU A 208 -7.79 -3.69 -4.90
N VAL A 209 -7.12 -2.52 -4.87
CA VAL A 209 -6.52 -1.95 -6.08
C VAL A 209 -5.43 -2.87 -6.61
N GLU A 210 -4.59 -3.40 -5.72
CA GLU A 210 -3.55 -4.36 -6.10
C GLU A 210 -4.12 -5.61 -6.78
N PHE A 211 -5.22 -6.16 -6.25
CA PHE A 211 -5.90 -7.29 -6.87
C PHE A 211 -6.42 -6.97 -8.28
N ILE A 212 -6.86 -5.74 -8.53
CA ILE A 212 -7.38 -5.33 -9.85
C ILE A 212 -6.23 -5.12 -10.85
N VAL A 213 -5.16 -4.43 -10.44
CA VAL A 213 -4.06 -4.05 -11.34
C VAL A 213 -3.24 -5.25 -11.82
N ILE A 214 -3.27 -6.39 -11.12
CA ILE A 214 -2.54 -7.60 -11.52
C ILE A 214 -3.29 -8.48 -12.53
N ILE A 215 -4.57 -8.19 -12.77
CA ILE A 215 -5.41 -8.98 -13.69
C ILE A 215 -4.83 -9.02 -15.11
N PRO A 216 -4.45 -7.90 -15.75
CA PRO A 216 -3.93 -7.93 -17.12
C PRO A 216 -2.63 -8.73 -17.24
N ALA A 217 -1.74 -8.59 -16.26
CA ALA A 217 -0.49 -9.34 -16.18
C ALA A 217 -0.76 -10.85 -16.16
N THR A 218 -1.71 -11.28 -15.32
CA THR A 218 -2.08 -12.69 -15.19
C THR A 218 -2.69 -13.21 -16.49
N ILE A 219 -3.62 -12.47 -17.10
CA ILE A 219 -4.27 -12.89 -18.34
C ILE A 219 -3.22 -13.05 -19.46
N GLY A 220 -2.28 -12.10 -19.56
CA GLY A 220 -1.16 -12.19 -20.50
C GLY A 220 -0.34 -13.46 -20.30
N ARG A 221 0.13 -13.70 -19.07
CA ARG A 221 0.98 -14.87 -18.77
C ARG A 221 0.26 -16.21 -18.86
N LEU A 222 -1.02 -16.28 -18.47
CA LEU A 222 -1.81 -17.50 -18.59
C LEU A 222 -1.99 -17.88 -20.07
N ARG A 223 -2.20 -16.89 -20.94
CA ARG A 223 -2.25 -17.11 -22.38
C ARG A 223 -0.92 -17.63 -22.91
N ASP A 224 0.20 -17.04 -22.50
CA ASP A 224 1.53 -17.46 -22.96
C ASP A 224 1.84 -18.92 -22.54
N ILE A 225 1.32 -19.36 -21.40
CA ILE A 225 1.41 -20.76 -20.94
C ILE A 225 0.53 -21.70 -21.77
N ILE A 226 -0.72 -21.31 -22.06
CA ILE A 226 -1.68 -22.16 -22.78
C ILE A 226 -1.34 -22.26 -24.27
N ASN A 227 -1.00 -21.14 -24.90
CA ASN A 227 -0.80 -21.01 -26.35
C ASN A 227 0.51 -20.25 -26.65
N PRO A 228 1.68 -20.89 -26.47
CA PRO A 228 2.97 -20.25 -26.70
C PRO A 228 3.22 -19.82 -28.15
N SER A 229 2.42 -20.31 -29.11
CA SER A 229 2.55 -20.05 -30.55
C SER A 229 1.66 -18.91 -31.07
N CYS A 230 0.76 -18.35 -30.25
CA CYS A 230 -0.11 -17.24 -30.66
C CYS A 230 0.64 -15.91 -30.62
N SER A 231 0.39 -15.02 -31.58
CA SER A 231 1.00 -13.69 -31.59
C SER A 231 0.65 -12.92 -30.32
N ASP A 232 1.65 -12.27 -29.72
CA ASP A 232 1.48 -11.45 -28.52
C ASP A 232 0.35 -10.43 -28.71
N ILE A 233 -0.59 -10.35 -27.76
CA ILE A 233 -1.55 -9.24 -27.69
C ILE A 233 -0.89 -8.12 -26.91
N PRO A 234 -0.42 -7.06 -27.57
CA PRO A 234 0.41 -6.04 -26.95
C PRO A 234 -0.34 -5.20 -25.92
N THR A 235 -1.65 -5.14 -26.09
CA THR A 235 -2.55 -4.38 -25.21
C THR A 235 -2.46 -4.84 -23.76
N LEU A 236 -2.23 -6.15 -23.51
CA LEU A 236 -2.14 -6.68 -22.15
C LEU A 236 -0.84 -6.27 -21.46
N ASP A 237 0.28 -6.24 -22.18
CA ASP A 237 1.57 -5.82 -21.66
C ASP A 237 1.65 -4.30 -21.44
N ILE A 238 1.00 -3.52 -22.31
CA ILE A 238 0.78 -2.08 -22.12
C ILE A 238 -0.09 -1.84 -20.88
N LEU A 239 -1.19 -2.57 -20.71
CA LEU A 239 -2.06 -2.46 -19.53
C LEU A 239 -1.32 -2.85 -18.25
N HIS A 240 -0.54 -3.93 -18.28
CA HIS A 240 0.32 -4.32 -17.17
C HIS A 240 1.33 -3.23 -16.82
N SER A 241 1.94 -2.61 -17.83
CA SER A 241 2.86 -1.48 -17.64
C SER A 241 2.16 -0.31 -16.96
N ILE A 242 0.99 0.09 -17.45
CA ILE A 242 0.23 1.21 -16.86
C ILE A 242 -0.20 0.90 -15.44
N LEU A 243 -0.64 -0.32 -15.16
CA LEU A 243 -1.30 -0.65 -13.90
C LEU A 243 -0.32 -1.13 -12.84
N SER A 244 0.39 -2.23 -13.09
CA SER A 244 1.24 -2.87 -12.08
C SER A 244 2.59 -2.17 -11.91
N ILE A 245 3.19 -1.63 -12.98
CA ILE A 245 4.49 -0.93 -12.86
C ILE A 245 4.32 0.43 -12.18
N SER A 246 3.15 1.06 -12.30
CA SER A 246 2.83 2.31 -11.59
C SER A 246 2.22 2.09 -10.19
N GLN A 247 2.47 0.95 -9.53
CA GLN A 247 1.88 0.62 -8.22
C GLN A 247 1.93 1.79 -7.21
N GLY A 248 3.11 2.42 -7.07
CA GLY A 248 3.29 3.57 -6.17
C GLY A 248 2.40 4.78 -6.47
N PHE A 249 1.93 4.95 -7.71
CA PHE A 249 0.96 5.98 -8.07
C PHE A 249 -0.43 5.68 -7.50
N TRP A 250 -0.87 4.43 -7.56
CA TRP A 250 -2.16 4.04 -6.99
C TRP A 250 -2.17 4.20 -5.47
N ASP A 251 -1.08 3.80 -4.82
CA ASP A 251 -0.88 4.00 -3.39
C ASP A 251 -0.86 5.48 -3.02
N PHE A 252 -0.25 6.33 -3.86
CA PHE A 252 -0.26 7.79 -3.70
C PHE A 252 -1.68 8.37 -3.75
N LEU A 253 -2.52 7.92 -4.69
CA LEU A 253 -3.90 8.39 -4.77
C LEU A 253 -4.69 8.05 -3.49
N ILE A 254 -4.52 6.83 -2.99
CA ILE A 254 -5.19 6.39 -1.76
C ILE A 254 -4.65 7.15 -0.54
N PHE A 255 -3.32 7.27 -0.43
CA PHE A 255 -2.67 7.85 0.74
C PHE A 255 -2.85 9.36 0.83
N ILE A 256 -2.73 10.09 -0.28
CA ILE A 256 -2.70 11.55 -0.29
C ILE A 256 -4.01 12.11 -0.81
N VAL A 257 -4.44 11.70 -2.00
CA VAL A 257 -5.60 12.33 -2.65
C VAL A 257 -6.89 12.02 -1.88
N PHE A 258 -7.02 10.82 -1.32
CA PHE A 258 -8.20 10.42 -0.56
C PHE A 258 -8.12 10.67 0.95
N ASP A 259 -6.98 11.14 1.47
CA ASP A 259 -6.86 11.55 2.87
C ASP A 259 -7.04 13.08 3.03
N PRO A 260 -8.19 13.54 3.55
CA PRO A 260 -8.45 14.97 3.70
C PRO A 260 -7.52 15.65 4.71
N GLU A 261 -7.02 14.93 5.72
CA GLU A 261 -6.12 15.50 6.72
C GLU A 261 -4.76 15.82 6.12
N ILE A 262 -4.24 14.91 5.28
CA ILE A 262 -2.99 15.10 4.56
C ILE A 262 -3.15 16.25 3.56
N ARG A 263 -4.24 16.27 2.77
CA ARG A 263 -4.48 17.35 1.81
C ARG A 263 -4.58 18.73 2.46
N LYS A 264 -5.27 18.82 3.60
CA LYS A 264 -5.39 20.07 4.35
C LYS A 264 -4.00 20.56 4.78
N LYS A 265 -3.19 19.68 5.38
CA LYS A 265 -1.85 20.04 5.86
C LYS A 265 -0.89 20.41 4.74
N ILE A 266 -0.92 19.70 3.61
CA ILE A 266 -0.12 20.06 2.43
C ILE A 266 -0.55 21.45 1.93
N ARG A 267 -1.85 21.72 1.85
CA ARG A 267 -2.36 23.04 1.45
C ARG A 267 -1.89 24.12 2.41
N ASP A 268 -2.00 23.89 3.72
CA ASP A 268 -1.59 24.84 4.76
C ASP A 268 -0.07 25.10 4.73
N CYS A 269 0.74 24.08 4.40
CA CYS A 269 2.19 24.22 4.22
C CYS A 269 2.53 25.03 2.96
N CYS A 270 1.84 24.76 1.84
CA CYS A 270 2.06 25.44 0.57
C CYS A 270 1.44 26.86 0.51
N SER A 271 0.50 27.20 1.39
CA SER A 271 -0.18 28.51 1.43
C SER A 271 0.43 29.51 2.43
N SER A 272 1.45 29.12 3.19
CA SER A 272 2.11 29.93 4.22
C SER A 272 3.52 30.35 3.73
N ASN A 273 3.99 31.60 3.69
CA ASN A 273 3.53 32.93 4.11
C ASN A 273 2.92 33.13 5.51
N GLN A 274 3.00 32.16 6.42
CA GLN A 274 2.61 32.33 7.83
C GLN A 274 3.64 31.80 8.84
N PHE A 275 4.93 31.87 8.49
CA PHE A 275 6.01 31.57 9.45
C PHE A 275 6.31 32.71 10.45
N GLU A 276 5.58 33.83 10.44
CA GLU A 276 5.88 34.99 11.29
C GLU A 276 4.91 35.25 12.46
N LYS A 277 3.96 34.36 12.77
CA LYS A 277 2.95 34.67 13.81
C LYS A 277 2.68 33.62 14.89
N TYR A 278 3.55 32.63 15.06
CA TYR A 278 3.37 31.61 16.10
C TYR A 278 4.42 31.62 17.22
N ASP A 279 5.29 32.65 17.28
CA ASP A 279 6.33 32.76 18.31
C ASP A 279 6.17 33.96 19.27
N SER A 280 5.00 34.57 19.34
CA SER A 280 4.71 35.59 20.36
C SER A 280 3.31 35.45 20.94
N GLY A 281 3.21 34.82 22.11
CA GLY A 281 2.05 34.96 23.01
C GLY A 281 1.31 33.66 23.32
N PHE A 282 1.94 32.71 24.01
CA PHE A 282 1.20 31.74 24.81
C PHE A 282 0.91 32.39 26.17
N ASP A 283 -0.27 32.99 26.29
CA ASP A 283 -0.70 33.73 27.48
C ASP A 283 -1.21 32.76 28.57
N ILE A 284 -0.35 32.49 29.55
CA ILE A 284 -0.55 31.55 30.66
C ILE A 284 -1.76 31.95 31.53
N GLN A 285 -2.20 33.21 31.51
CA GLN A 285 -3.33 33.69 32.30
C GLN A 285 -4.69 33.14 31.85
N SER A 286 -4.86 32.80 30.57
CA SER A 286 -6.12 32.22 30.07
C SER A 286 -6.33 30.76 30.51
N TYR A 287 -5.26 30.04 30.88
CA TYR A 287 -5.36 28.65 31.32
C TYR A 287 -5.62 28.54 32.82
N GLN A 288 -5.11 29.47 33.63
CA GLN A 288 -5.33 29.47 35.09
C GLN A 288 -6.78 29.85 35.46
N SER A 289 -7.42 30.75 34.73
CA SER A 289 -8.81 31.14 34.98
C SER A 289 -9.81 30.02 34.65
N LYS A 290 -9.50 29.19 33.65
CA LYS A 290 -10.33 28.03 33.27
C LYS A 290 -10.20 26.88 34.26
N MET A 291 -8.98 26.65 34.79
CA MET A 291 -8.72 25.59 35.76
C MET A 291 -9.28 25.92 37.16
N GLN A 292 -9.39 27.20 37.53
CA GLN A 292 -10.09 27.61 38.76
C GLN A 292 -11.61 27.48 38.66
N ALA A 293 -12.21 27.61 37.47
CA ALA A 293 -13.66 27.44 37.30
C ALA A 293 -14.10 25.97 37.44
N ASP A 294 -13.27 25.03 36.99
CA ASP A 294 -13.59 23.59 37.03
C ASP A 294 -13.42 22.98 38.44
N LEU A 295 -12.61 23.59 39.31
CA LEU A 295 -12.42 23.16 40.71
C LEU A 295 -13.56 23.58 41.66
N PHE A 296 -14.40 24.56 41.28
CA PHE A 296 -15.54 24.98 42.11
C PHE A 296 -16.83 24.18 41.84
N ILE A 297 -16.87 23.35 40.79
CA ILE A 297 -18.06 22.57 40.43
C ILE A 297 -18.10 21.22 41.18
N ASP A 298 -16.94 20.68 41.58
CA ASP A 298 -16.88 19.39 42.30
C ASP A 298 -17.25 19.51 43.80
N ASP A 299 -17.06 20.67 44.44
CA ASP A 299 -17.39 20.85 45.87
C ASP A 299 -18.90 21.01 46.15
N GLU A 300 -19.74 21.25 45.14
CA GLU A 300 -21.19 21.45 45.31
C GLU A 300 -22.00 20.14 45.18
N LEU A 301 -21.40 19.05 44.70
CA LEU A 301 -22.09 17.76 44.52
C LEU A 301 -22.01 16.82 45.75
N ASP A 302 -21.06 17.02 46.67
CA ASP A 302 -20.88 16.15 47.84
C ASP A 302 -21.81 16.47 49.03
N HIS A 303 -22.68 17.48 48.92
CA HIS A 303 -23.61 17.86 50.00
C HIS A 303 -25.09 17.47 49.77
N LYS A 304 -25.40 16.62 48.78
CA LYS A 304 -26.78 16.22 48.47
C LYS A 304 -27.07 14.72 48.29
N ILE A 305 -26.27 13.83 48.89
CA ILE A 305 -26.64 12.42 49.05
C ILE A 305 -26.40 11.96 50.48
#